data_AF-A0A357YCN6-F1
#
_entry.id   AF-A0A357YCN6-F1
#
_cell.length_a   1.000
_cell.length_b   1.000
_cell.length_c   1.000
_cell.angle_alpha   90.00
_cell.angle_beta   90.00
_cell.angle_gamma   90.00
#
_symmetry.space_group_name_H-M   'P 1'
#
loop_
_entity.id
_entity.type
_entity.pdbx_description
1 polymer ?
#
loop_
_entity_poly.entity_id
_entity_poly.type
_entity_poly.pdbx_seq_one_letter_code
_entity_poly.pdbx_strand_id
1 'polypeptide(L)'
;MNEKEGAMKDLKSFAAVVVLLFMVTTGADARMYDPQEGRFLSKDPIGFAGGINVYAYVHNNPINWIDPFGLVDKNLFPPSQSINGYANAVPSPNNTYTVGAHGSPTSLVDENGLPVTVTQLANQINNDPASKGKDIQLMSCNIGVGQGSYAQQLADKSGRTVIAPDNYVWYYSNGNTVVAPPLGGNLSNGPDLTKAGSWNTFKPKGVP
;
A
#
# COMPACT_ATOMS: atom_id res chain seq x y z
N MET A 1 12.33 -31.42 34.71
CA MET A 1 12.52 -30.48 33.59
C MET A 1 11.90 -31.12 32.35
N ASN A 2 10.86 -30.57 31.72
CA ASN A 2 10.86 -29.21 31.20
C ASN A 2 9.55 -28.45 31.46
N GLU A 3 9.62 -27.41 32.28
CA GLU A 3 8.60 -26.37 32.44
C GLU A 3 8.40 -25.50 31.18
N LYS A 4 9.13 -25.79 30.08
CA LYS A 4 9.09 -25.01 28.83
C LYS A 4 8.06 -25.48 27.80
N GLU A 5 7.46 -26.66 27.94
CA GLU A 5 6.46 -27.15 26.97
C GLU A 5 5.02 -26.69 27.30
N GLY A 6 4.72 -26.32 28.54
CA GLY A 6 3.43 -25.76 28.93
C GLY A 6 3.22 -24.33 28.39
N ALA A 7 4.25 -23.48 28.51
CA ALA A 7 4.16 -22.06 28.14
C ALA A 7 3.95 -21.80 26.63
N MET A 8 4.36 -22.72 25.74
CA MET A 8 4.17 -22.57 24.29
C MET A 8 2.76 -22.94 23.81
N LYS A 9 1.99 -23.73 24.56
CA LYS A 9 0.60 -24.04 24.22
C LYS A 9 -0.34 -22.89 24.60
N ASP A 10 -0.02 -22.17 25.67
CA ASP A 10 -0.81 -21.00 26.10
C ASP A 10 -0.56 -19.76 25.25
N LEU A 11 0.65 -19.56 24.69
CA LEU A 11 0.94 -18.42 23.83
C LEU A 11 0.21 -18.49 22.47
N LYS A 12 -0.05 -19.70 21.95
CA LYS A 12 -0.84 -19.91 20.72
C LYS A 12 -2.33 -19.63 20.94
N SER A 13 -2.86 -19.96 22.11
CA SER A 13 -4.23 -19.61 22.48
C SER A 13 -4.37 -18.11 22.79
N PHE A 14 -3.36 -17.47 23.39
CA PHE A 14 -3.39 -16.03 23.68
C PHE A 14 -3.25 -15.19 22.40
N ALA A 15 -2.40 -15.60 21.45
CA ALA A 15 -2.30 -14.94 20.14
C ALA A 15 -3.58 -15.10 19.31
N ALA A 16 -4.22 -16.28 19.35
CA ALA A 16 -5.51 -16.49 18.68
C ALA A 16 -6.64 -15.65 19.32
N VAL A 17 -6.67 -15.52 20.64
CA VAL A 17 -7.69 -14.72 21.36
C VAL A 17 -7.47 -13.21 21.18
N VAL A 18 -6.21 -12.74 21.12
CA VAL A 18 -5.89 -11.31 20.88
C VAL A 18 -6.17 -10.91 19.43
N VAL A 19 -5.91 -11.80 18.45
CA VAL A 19 -6.29 -11.57 17.04
C VAL A 19 -7.81 -11.62 16.86
N LEU A 20 -8.52 -12.50 17.57
CA LEU A 20 -9.98 -12.60 17.52
C LEU A 20 -10.69 -11.41 18.17
N LEU A 21 -10.12 -10.79 19.21
CA LEU A 21 -10.76 -9.69 19.94
C LEU A 21 -10.71 -8.34 19.20
N PHE A 22 -9.73 -8.11 18.32
CA PHE A 22 -9.66 -6.91 17.48
C PHE A 22 -10.56 -6.96 16.23
N MET A 23 -11.04 -8.14 15.83
CA MET A 23 -11.85 -8.31 14.61
C MET A 23 -13.36 -8.16 14.82
N VAL A 24 -13.85 -8.07 16.07
CA VAL A 24 -15.30 -7.96 16.33
C VAL A 24 -15.84 -6.53 16.09
N THR A 25 -14.99 -5.50 15.98
CA THR A 25 -15.44 -4.09 15.96
C THR A 25 -15.42 -3.39 14.59
N THR A 26 -14.87 -3.99 13.55
CA THR A 26 -14.87 -3.40 12.20
C THR A 26 -15.16 -4.48 11.18
N GLY A 27 -16.36 -4.48 10.60
CA GLY A 27 -16.85 -5.48 9.64
C GLY A 27 -16.14 -5.48 8.28
N ALA A 28 -14.81 -5.60 8.26
CA ALA A 28 -14.06 -5.97 7.07
C ALA A 28 -14.03 -7.51 7.02
N ASP A 29 -14.75 -8.10 6.07
CA ASP A 29 -14.70 -9.53 5.79
C ASP A 29 -13.25 -9.94 5.44
N ALA A 30 -12.59 -10.65 6.34
CA ALA A 30 -11.30 -11.27 6.06
C ALA A 30 -11.50 -12.40 5.01
N ARG A 31 -10.69 -12.40 3.94
CA ARG A 31 -10.70 -13.50 2.97
C ARG A 31 -10.02 -14.73 3.57
N MET A 32 -10.74 -15.86 3.60
CA MET A 32 -10.21 -17.13 4.08
C MET A 32 -9.39 -17.81 2.96
N TYR A 33 -8.13 -18.16 3.26
CA TYR A 33 -7.22 -18.86 2.34
C TYR A 33 -7.16 -20.36 2.63
N ASP A 34 -7.19 -21.18 1.58
CA ASP A 34 -7.02 -22.63 1.65
C ASP A 34 -5.59 -23.02 1.21
N PRO A 35 -4.73 -23.46 2.14
CA PRO A 35 -3.36 -23.84 1.82
C PRO A 35 -3.23 -25.22 1.14
N GLN A 36 -4.24 -26.09 1.20
CA GLN A 36 -4.20 -27.37 0.48
C GLN A 36 -4.46 -27.16 -1.01
N GLU A 37 -5.40 -26.26 -1.30
CA GLU A 37 -5.82 -25.91 -2.66
C GLU A 37 -5.03 -24.72 -3.24
N GLY A 38 -4.22 -24.04 -2.43
CA GLY A 38 -3.40 -22.91 -2.85
C GLY A 38 -4.21 -21.71 -3.35
N ARG A 39 -5.38 -21.43 -2.77
CA ARG A 39 -6.34 -20.43 -3.29
C ARG A 39 -7.19 -19.77 -2.20
N PHE A 40 -7.89 -18.68 -2.52
CA PHE A 40 -8.90 -18.12 -1.62
C PHE A 40 -10.23 -18.87 -1.72
N LEU A 41 -10.92 -19.04 -0.59
CA LEU A 41 -12.24 -19.68 -0.51
C LEU A 41 -13.37 -18.74 -0.96
N SER A 42 -13.13 -17.43 -0.90
CA SER A 42 -14.02 -16.40 -1.42
C SER A 42 -13.51 -15.84 -2.74
N LYS A 43 -14.46 -15.48 -3.62
CA LYS A 43 -14.15 -14.77 -4.87
C LYS A 43 -13.40 -13.49 -4.57
N ASP A 44 -12.48 -13.15 -5.45
CA ASP A 44 -11.77 -11.90 -5.41
C ASP A 44 -12.75 -10.75 -5.64
N PRO A 45 -12.81 -9.76 -4.73
CA PRO A 45 -13.61 -8.56 -4.94
C PRO A 45 -13.26 -7.80 -6.23
N ILE A 46 -12.03 -7.95 -6.74
CA ILE A 46 -11.59 -7.38 -8.03
C ILE A 46 -12.22 -8.11 -9.24
N GLY A 47 -12.81 -9.29 -9.02
CA GLY A 47 -13.46 -10.09 -10.05
C GLY A 47 -12.51 -10.50 -11.17
N PHE A 48 -13.03 -10.59 -12.40
CA PHE A 48 -12.26 -11.05 -13.55
C PHE A 48 -11.14 -10.08 -13.99
N ALA A 49 -11.07 -8.87 -13.42
CA ALA A 49 -9.96 -7.95 -13.67
C ALA A 49 -8.64 -8.49 -13.09
N GLY A 50 -8.69 -9.34 -12.07
CA GLY A 50 -7.55 -10.08 -11.51
C GLY A 50 -7.19 -11.36 -12.27
N GLY A 51 -7.85 -11.62 -13.40
CA GLY A 51 -7.68 -12.81 -14.23
C GLY A 51 -8.91 -13.72 -14.24
N ILE A 52 -8.88 -14.74 -15.10
CA ILE A 52 -10.05 -15.60 -15.34
C ILE A 52 -10.42 -16.47 -14.12
N ASN A 53 -9.46 -16.71 -13.23
CA ASN A 53 -9.66 -17.42 -11.98
C ASN A 53 -9.83 -16.43 -10.84
N VAL A 54 -11.08 -16.09 -10.54
CA VAL A 54 -11.46 -15.19 -9.44
C VAL A 54 -11.18 -15.76 -8.04
N TYR A 55 -10.58 -16.94 -7.92
CA TYR A 55 -10.14 -17.51 -6.64
C TYR A 55 -8.62 -17.60 -6.54
N ALA A 56 -7.88 -17.20 -7.59
CA ALA A 56 -6.44 -17.38 -7.67
C ALA A 56 -5.71 -16.65 -6.53
N TYR A 57 -4.75 -17.34 -5.94
CA TYR A 57 -3.76 -16.76 -5.04
C TYR A 57 -2.46 -16.58 -5.83
N VAL A 58 -1.88 -15.37 -5.81
CA VAL A 58 -0.61 -15.01 -6.48
C VAL A 58 -0.47 -15.58 -7.91
N HIS A 59 -1.51 -15.41 -8.74
CA HIS A 59 -1.52 -15.88 -10.13
C HIS A 59 -1.21 -17.39 -10.29
N ASN A 60 -1.57 -18.21 -9.30
CA ASN A 60 -1.25 -19.63 -9.22
C ASN A 60 0.26 -19.95 -9.17
N ASN A 61 1.11 -19.03 -8.71
CA ASN A 61 2.55 -19.27 -8.53
C ASN A 61 3.02 -19.08 -7.07
N PRO A 62 2.51 -19.88 -6.11
CA PRO A 62 2.80 -19.72 -4.68
C PRO A 62 4.23 -20.14 -4.27
N ILE A 63 5.00 -20.72 -5.19
CA ILE A 63 6.39 -21.11 -4.97
C ILE A 63 7.31 -19.90 -5.09
N ASN A 64 7.01 -18.99 -6.03
CA ASN A 64 7.85 -17.82 -6.29
C ASN A 64 7.25 -16.53 -5.70
N TRP A 65 5.98 -16.55 -5.27
CA TRP A 65 5.21 -15.37 -4.88
C TRP A 65 4.44 -15.70 -3.61
N ILE A 66 4.43 -14.77 -2.67
CA ILE A 66 3.63 -14.84 -1.46
C ILE A 66 2.89 -13.52 -1.39
N ASP A 67 1.58 -13.56 -1.17
CA ASP A 67 0.76 -12.40 -0.83
C ASP A 67 0.48 -12.46 0.68
N PRO A 68 1.30 -11.82 1.52
CA PRO A 68 1.25 -12.02 2.97
C PRO A 68 0.26 -11.08 3.65
N PHE A 69 -0.19 -10.01 2.99
CA PHE A 69 -1.04 -8.96 3.59
C PHE A 69 -2.06 -8.32 2.62
N GLY A 70 -1.98 -8.54 1.31
CA GLY A 70 -2.95 -8.06 0.32
C GLY A 70 -2.89 -6.57 -0.01
N LEU A 71 -1.70 -5.94 -0.10
CA LEU A 71 -1.63 -4.47 -0.06
C LEU A 71 -0.45 -3.87 -0.89
N VAL A 72 -0.82 -3.28 -2.03
CA VAL A 72 -0.86 -1.84 -2.36
C VAL A 72 -2.08 -1.72 -3.27
N ASP A 73 -3.06 -0.88 -2.97
CA ASP A 73 -4.33 -0.91 -3.72
C ASP A 73 -4.11 -0.60 -5.22
N LYS A 74 -3.15 0.27 -5.55
CA LYS A 74 -2.72 0.55 -6.93
C LYS A 74 -1.21 0.70 -7.06
N ASN A 75 -0.57 -0.32 -7.63
CA ASN A 75 0.87 -0.30 -7.90
C ASN A 75 1.14 0.12 -9.35
N LEU A 76 1.72 1.30 -9.52
CA LEU A 76 2.10 1.90 -10.80
C LEU A 76 3.62 1.85 -11.02
N PHE A 77 4.38 1.11 -10.21
CA PHE A 77 5.79 0.88 -10.51
C PHE A 77 5.93 -0.11 -11.68
N PRO A 78 6.88 0.10 -12.61
CA PRO A 78 7.11 -0.85 -13.68
C PRO A 78 7.44 -2.26 -13.16
N PRO A 79 6.80 -3.34 -13.65
CA PRO A 79 7.03 -4.70 -13.16
C PRO A 79 8.47 -5.19 -13.32
N SER A 80 9.25 -4.57 -14.21
CA SER A 80 10.67 -4.86 -14.42
C SER A 80 11.58 -4.35 -13.29
N GLN A 81 11.07 -3.56 -12.36
CA GLN A 81 11.85 -2.96 -11.28
C GLN A 81 11.61 -3.67 -9.95
N SER A 82 12.68 -3.86 -9.17
CA SER A 82 12.60 -4.50 -7.85
C SER A 82 11.65 -3.79 -6.87
N ILE A 83 11.51 -2.46 -7.00
CA ILE A 83 10.58 -1.66 -6.19
C ILE A 83 9.12 -2.07 -6.39
N ASN A 84 8.73 -2.62 -7.55
CA ASN A 84 7.38 -3.14 -7.77
C ASN A 84 7.04 -4.24 -6.77
N GLY A 85 7.96 -5.21 -6.58
CA GLY A 85 7.81 -6.28 -5.61
C GLY A 85 7.78 -5.78 -4.17
N TYR A 86 8.59 -4.78 -3.84
CA TYR A 86 8.58 -4.19 -2.49
C TYR A 86 7.32 -3.40 -2.21
N ALA A 87 6.78 -2.68 -3.20
CA ALA A 87 5.52 -1.96 -3.07
C ALA A 87 4.35 -2.93 -2.82
N ASN A 88 4.32 -4.09 -3.49
CA ASN A 88 3.29 -5.13 -3.24
C ASN A 88 3.33 -5.71 -1.81
N ALA A 89 4.43 -5.50 -1.08
CA ALA A 89 4.54 -5.93 0.31
C ALA A 89 4.06 -4.87 1.31
N VAL A 90 3.75 -3.64 0.88
CA VAL A 90 3.45 -2.51 1.78
C VAL A 90 1.98 -2.50 2.19
N PRO A 91 1.66 -2.73 3.48
CA PRO A 91 0.29 -2.67 3.94
C PRO A 91 -0.34 -1.28 3.72
N SER A 92 -1.54 -1.20 3.15
CA SER A 92 -2.30 0.04 3.13
C SER A 92 -2.62 0.43 4.57
N PRO A 93 -2.20 1.62 5.03
CA PRO A 93 -2.54 2.11 6.35
C PRO A 93 -4.07 2.20 6.53
N ASN A 94 -4.53 2.10 7.78
CA ASN A 94 -5.96 2.07 8.12
C ASN A 94 -6.74 3.20 7.42
N ASN A 95 -7.81 2.81 6.72
CA ASN A 95 -8.72 3.67 5.95
C ASN A 95 -8.08 4.49 4.80
N THR A 96 -6.97 4.02 4.21
CA THR A 96 -6.36 4.66 3.04
C THR A 96 -6.36 3.75 1.81
N TYR A 97 -6.50 4.35 0.63
CA TYR A 97 -6.27 3.73 -0.68
C TYR A 97 -4.87 4.11 -1.14
N THR A 98 -3.99 3.13 -1.22
CA THR A 98 -2.55 3.35 -1.41
C THR A 98 -2.17 3.28 -2.88
N VAL A 99 -1.46 4.29 -3.36
CA VAL A 99 -0.93 4.35 -4.73
C VAL A 99 0.59 4.42 -4.69
N GLY A 100 1.25 3.35 -5.10
CA GLY A 100 2.71 3.33 -5.30
C GLY A 100 3.06 3.74 -6.72
N ALA A 101 3.94 4.71 -6.91
CA ALA A 101 4.34 5.18 -8.23
C ALA A 101 5.70 5.87 -8.21
N HIS A 102 6.34 5.98 -9.37
CA HIS A 102 7.40 6.98 -9.56
C HIS A 102 6.79 8.36 -9.75
N GLY A 103 7.44 9.37 -9.20
CA GLY A 103 6.97 10.73 -9.30
C GLY A 103 7.93 11.77 -8.75
N SER A 104 7.41 12.99 -8.70
CA SER A 104 8.06 14.19 -8.22
C SER A 104 7.01 15.11 -7.59
N PRO A 105 7.36 16.28 -7.05
CA PRO A 105 6.36 17.24 -6.57
C PRO A 105 5.31 17.64 -7.62
N THR A 106 5.57 17.47 -8.92
CA THR A 106 4.68 17.93 -10.00
C THR A 106 4.32 16.86 -11.03
N SER A 107 4.83 15.63 -10.90
CA SER A 107 4.60 14.56 -11.87
C SER A 107 4.46 13.19 -11.24
N LEU A 108 3.72 12.32 -11.92
CA LEU A 108 3.57 10.91 -11.60
C LEU A 108 3.57 10.13 -12.92
N VAL A 109 4.13 8.92 -12.92
CA VAL A 109 4.10 8.02 -14.09
C VAL A 109 3.47 6.67 -13.73
N ASP A 110 2.91 6.01 -14.75
CA ASP A 110 2.33 4.68 -14.63
C ASP A 110 3.38 3.56 -14.75
N GLU A 111 2.91 2.31 -14.72
CA GLU A 111 3.76 1.11 -14.83
C GLU A 111 4.50 0.98 -16.18
N ASN A 112 4.06 1.74 -17.19
CA ASN A 112 4.71 1.81 -18.50
C ASN A 112 5.65 3.03 -18.61
N GLY A 113 5.78 3.83 -17.53
CA GLY A 113 6.57 5.06 -17.51
C GLY A 113 5.87 6.23 -18.20
N LEU A 114 4.57 6.13 -18.50
CA LEU A 114 3.81 7.19 -19.13
C LEU A 114 3.30 8.20 -18.09
N PRO A 115 3.29 9.51 -18.39
CA PRO A 115 2.76 10.51 -17.47
C PRO A 115 1.29 10.27 -17.11
N VAL A 116 0.98 10.32 -15.81
CA VAL A 116 -0.38 10.25 -15.29
C VAL A 116 -0.78 11.62 -14.77
N THR A 117 -1.74 12.26 -15.44
CA THR A 117 -2.30 13.53 -14.97
C THR A 117 -3.11 13.35 -13.69
N VAL A 118 -3.20 14.41 -12.90
CA VAL A 118 -4.02 14.43 -11.68
C VAL A 118 -5.47 14.04 -11.95
N THR A 119 -6.04 14.49 -13.07
CA THR A 119 -7.42 14.12 -13.47
C THR A 119 -7.53 12.64 -13.80
N GLN A 120 -6.55 12.07 -14.51
CA GLN A 120 -6.55 10.63 -14.82
C GLN A 120 -6.48 9.81 -13.52
N LEU A 121 -5.56 10.14 -12.61
CA LEU A 121 -5.44 9.41 -11.35
C LEU A 121 -6.69 9.55 -10.48
N ALA A 122 -7.23 10.77 -10.33
CA ALA A 122 -8.46 10.99 -9.58
C ALA A 122 -9.64 10.17 -10.13
N ASN A 123 -9.79 10.12 -11.46
CA ASN A 123 -10.82 9.30 -12.11
C ASN A 123 -10.58 7.81 -11.88
N GLN A 124 -9.35 7.34 -12.02
CA GLN A 124 -9.00 5.94 -11.75
C GLN A 124 -9.34 5.54 -10.31
N ILE A 125 -8.94 6.35 -9.33
CA ILE A 125 -9.22 6.11 -7.91
C ILE A 125 -10.73 6.13 -7.66
N ASN A 126 -11.45 7.16 -8.11
CA ASN A 126 -12.88 7.30 -7.83
C ASN A 126 -13.73 6.20 -8.49
N ASN A 127 -13.27 5.63 -9.61
CA ASN A 127 -13.94 4.52 -10.28
C ASN A 127 -13.57 3.15 -9.66
N ASP A 128 -12.54 3.07 -8.83
CA ASP A 128 -12.15 1.85 -8.15
C ASP A 128 -13.05 1.61 -6.91
N PRO A 129 -13.84 0.51 -6.87
CA PRO A 129 -14.66 0.18 -5.71
C PRO A 129 -13.86 0.02 -4.42
N ALA A 130 -12.62 -0.45 -4.48
CA ALA A 130 -11.75 -0.64 -3.32
C ALA A 130 -11.32 0.69 -2.68
N SER A 131 -11.47 1.81 -3.38
CA SER A 131 -11.14 3.13 -2.86
C SER A 131 -12.27 3.79 -2.07
N LYS A 132 -13.51 3.29 -2.17
CA LYS A 132 -14.69 3.97 -1.62
C LYS A 132 -14.56 4.22 -0.11
N GLY A 133 -14.78 5.46 0.31
CA GLY A 133 -14.76 5.87 1.72
C GLY A 133 -13.38 5.99 2.38
N LYS A 134 -12.30 5.67 1.64
CA LYS A 134 -10.93 5.78 2.14
C LYS A 134 -10.37 7.21 1.93
N ASP A 135 -9.29 7.57 2.59
CA ASP A 135 -8.41 8.65 2.12
C ASP A 135 -7.43 8.12 1.06
N ILE A 136 -6.62 8.97 0.43
CA ILE A 136 -5.64 8.55 -0.57
C ILE A 136 -4.24 8.65 0.03
N GLN A 137 -3.44 7.59 -0.08
CA GLN A 137 -2.04 7.59 0.34
C GLN A 137 -1.14 7.49 -0.89
N LEU A 138 -0.41 8.54 -1.23
CA LEU A 138 0.57 8.53 -2.31
C LEU A 138 1.94 8.08 -1.80
N MET A 139 2.38 6.91 -2.25
CA MET A 139 3.69 6.34 -1.90
C MET A 139 4.70 6.66 -3.01
N SER A 140 4.96 7.95 -3.24
CA SER A 140 5.90 8.41 -4.28
C SER A 140 6.83 9.47 -3.72
N CYS A 141 8.12 9.35 -4.00
CA CYS A 141 9.14 10.27 -3.49
C CYS A 141 8.79 11.73 -3.78
N ASN A 142 8.93 12.59 -2.76
CA ASN A 142 8.77 14.05 -2.83
C ASN A 142 7.42 14.56 -3.37
N ILE A 143 6.43 13.69 -3.56
CA ILE A 143 5.17 14.05 -4.25
C ILE A 143 4.28 14.98 -3.42
N GLY A 144 4.53 15.07 -2.11
CA GLY A 144 3.88 15.98 -1.16
C GLY A 144 4.73 17.21 -0.80
N VAL A 145 5.70 17.62 -1.62
CA VAL A 145 6.51 18.81 -1.34
C VAL A 145 5.80 20.06 -1.85
N GLY A 146 5.29 20.87 -0.92
CA GLY A 146 4.72 22.19 -1.19
C GLY A 146 3.22 22.20 -1.50
N GLN A 147 2.64 23.41 -1.47
CA GLN A 147 1.20 23.67 -1.61
C GLN A 147 0.66 23.58 -3.06
N GLY A 148 1.55 23.57 -4.05
CA GLY A 148 1.22 23.34 -5.47
C GLY A 148 1.52 21.91 -5.93
N SER A 149 1.81 21.01 -4.99
CA SER A 149 2.23 19.64 -5.28
C SER A 149 1.15 18.85 -6.00
N TYR A 150 1.56 17.77 -6.67
CA TYR A 150 0.68 16.77 -7.25
C TYR A 150 -0.30 16.24 -6.19
N ALA A 151 0.16 16.05 -4.95
CA ALA A 151 -0.68 15.62 -3.84
C ALA A 151 -1.80 16.62 -3.52
N GLN A 152 -1.51 17.92 -3.44
CA GLN A 152 -2.55 18.93 -3.22
C GLN A 152 -3.53 19.00 -4.40
N GLN A 153 -3.03 18.99 -5.63
CA GLN A 153 -3.88 19.00 -6.82
C GLN A 153 -4.79 17.75 -6.87
N LEU A 154 -4.27 16.59 -6.44
CA LEU A 154 -5.06 15.37 -6.34
C LEU A 154 -6.12 15.47 -5.25
N ALA A 155 -5.83 16.08 -4.10
CA ALA A 155 -6.83 16.31 -3.07
C ALA A 155 -7.98 17.18 -3.60
N ASP A 156 -7.63 18.29 -4.26
CA ASP A 156 -8.60 19.21 -4.86
C ASP A 156 -9.43 18.51 -5.95
N LYS A 157 -8.81 17.68 -6.79
CA LYS A 157 -9.49 17.00 -7.90
C LYS A 157 -10.33 15.80 -7.48
N SER A 158 -9.87 15.02 -6.51
CA SER A 158 -10.55 13.82 -6.02
C SER A 158 -11.64 14.14 -5.00
N GLY A 159 -11.58 15.31 -4.36
CA GLY A 159 -12.46 15.67 -3.25
C GLY A 159 -12.18 14.89 -1.96
N ARG A 160 -11.00 14.25 -1.86
CA ARG A 160 -10.59 13.41 -0.73
C ARG A 160 -9.31 13.93 -0.10
N THR A 161 -9.08 13.58 1.16
CA THR A 161 -7.79 13.84 1.81
C THR A 161 -6.71 13.02 1.10
N VAL A 162 -5.59 13.65 0.79
CA VAL A 162 -4.39 12.97 0.27
C VAL A 162 -3.29 13.06 1.32
N ILE A 163 -2.65 11.93 1.61
CA ILE A 163 -1.49 11.82 2.48
C ILE A 163 -0.30 11.49 1.57
N ALA A 164 0.77 12.26 1.66
CA ALA A 164 1.93 12.13 0.77
C ALA A 164 3.23 12.52 1.47
N PRO A 165 4.37 11.92 1.11
CA PRO A 165 5.65 12.17 1.74
C PRO A 165 6.21 13.54 1.31
N ASP A 166 6.89 14.20 2.24
CA ASP A 166 7.70 15.40 1.98
C ASP A 166 9.13 15.07 1.50
N ASN A 167 9.47 13.78 1.42
CA ASN A 167 10.82 13.31 1.10
C ASN A 167 10.78 11.99 0.31
N TYR A 168 11.93 11.34 0.14
CA TYR A 168 12.02 10.00 -0.46
C TYR A 168 11.35 8.95 0.41
N VAL A 169 10.57 8.07 -0.21
CA VAL A 169 9.99 6.89 0.42
C VAL A 169 10.89 5.70 0.10
N TRP A 170 11.37 5.04 1.14
CA TRP A 170 12.17 3.85 1.05
C TRP A 170 11.29 2.65 1.32
N TYR A 171 11.35 1.68 0.42
CA TYR A 171 10.61 0.43 0.50
C TYR A 171 11.54 -0.69 0.93
N TYR A 172 11.11 -1.48 1.91
CA TYR A 172 11.81 -2.67 2.33
C TYR A 172 11.04 -3.92 1.92
N SER A 173 11.76 -5.02 1.70
CA SER A 173 11.18 -6.30 1.28
C SER A 173 10.20 -6.91 2.28
N ASN A 174 10.22 -6.45 3.54
CA ASN A 174 9.29 -6.86 4.59
C ASN A 174 8.02 -6.00 4.66
N GLY A 175 7.81 -5.09 3.70
CA GLY A 175 6.64 -4.21 3.66
C GLY A 175 6.78 -2.92 4.48
N ASN A 176 7.88 -2.74 5.22
CA ASN A 176 8.11 -1.49 5.93
C ASN A 176 8.45 -0.38 4.95
N THR A 177 8.04 0.84 5.29
CA THR A 177 8.44 2.04 4.58
C THR A 177 8.97 3.11 5.53
N VAL A 178 9.97 3.86 5.11
CA VAL A 178 10.43 5.07 5.82
C VAL A 178 10.48 6.26 4.89
N VAL A 179 10.23 7.45 5.42
CA VAL A 179 10.39 8.71 4.69
C VAL A 179 11.66 9.37 5.21
N ALA A 180 12.67 9.55 4.36
CA ALA A 180 13.95 10.13 4.73
C ALA A 180 14.75 10.54 3.50
N PRO A 181 15.63 11.56 3.58
CA PRO A 181 16.55 11.87 2.50
C PRO A 181 17.63 10.77 2.36
N PRO A 182 18.32 10.69 1.21
CA PRO A 182 19.46 9.79 1.06
C PRO A 182 20.65 10.20 1.91
N LEU A 183 21.32 9.20 2.51
CA LEU A 183 22.50 9.40 3.33
C LEU A 183 23.67 9.92 2.49
N GLY A 184 24.18 11.09 2.88
CA GLY A 184 25.22 11.79 2.12
C GLY A 184 24.76 12.24 0.73
N GLY A 185 23.45 12.35 0.49
CA GLY A 185 22.90 12.77 -0.80
C GLY A 185 22.88 11.67 -1.88
N ASN A 186 23.29 10.44 -1.56
CA ASN A 186 23.36 9.34 -2.52
C ASN A 186 22.33 8.25 -2.19
N LEU A 187 21.45 7.93 -3.16
CA LEU A 187 20.41 6.91 -3.00
C LEU A 187 20.98 5.51 -2.70
N SER A 188 22.19 5.20 -3.16
CA SER A 188 22.85 3.92 -2.91
C SER A 188 23.27 3.73 -1.46
N ASN A 189 23.37 4.80 -0.67
CA ASN A 189 23.77 4.74 0.73
C ASN A 189 22.59 4.49 1.68
N GLY A 190 21.37 4.38 1.13
CA GLY A 190 20.16 4.22 1.94
C GLY A 190 19.68 5.52 2.60
N PRO A 191 18.66 5.41 3.47
CA PRO A 191 18.07 6.58 4.14
C PRO A 191 18.95 7.13 5.28
N ASP A 192 19.02 8.46 5.38
CA ASP A 192 19.48 9.15 6.58
C ASP A 192 18.34 9.26 7.59
N LEU A 193 18.22 8.23 8.45
CA LEU A 193 17.18 8.18 9.47
C LEU A 193 17.33 9.26 10.56
N THR A 194 18.48 9.93 10.64
CA THR A 194 18.65 11.08 11.55
C THR A 194 17.90 12.32 11.08
N LYS A 195 17.47 12.34 9.82
CA LYS A 195 16.71 13.41 9.16
C LYS A 195 15.41 12.87 8.58
N ALA A 196 14.70 12.04 9.33
CA ALA A 196 13.42 11.49 8.90
C ALA A 196 12.48 12.60 8.38
N GLY A 197 11.87 12.35 7.23
CA GLY A 197 10.82 13.19 6.67
C GLY A 197 9.46 12.84 7.27
N SER A 198 8.42 13.48 6.75
CA SER A 198 7.05 13.40 7.24
C SER A 198 6.06 13.01 6.15
N TRP A 199 4.93 12.45 6.58
CA TRP A 199 3.74 12.30 5.75
C TRP A 199 2.85 13.53 5.92
N ASN A 200 2.82 14.37 4.88
CA ASN A 200 1.98 15.56 4.83
C ASN A 200 0.53 15.19 4.49
N THR A 201 -0.42 15.90 5.10
CA THR A 201 -1.86 15.76 4.83
C THR A 201 -2.35 16.95 4.02
N PHE A 202 -2.98 16.67 2.88
CA PHE A 202 -3.55 17.64 1.95
C PHE A 202 -5.06 17.46 1.96
N LYS A 203 -5.79 18.48 2.40
CA LYS A 203 -7.25 18.51 2.34
C LYS A 203 -7.68 19.19 1.03
N PRO A 204 -8.81 18.76 0.42
CA PRO A 204 -9.37 19.47 -0.71
C PRO A 204 -9.62 20.92 -0.33
N LYS A 205 -9.06 21.86 -1.10
CA LYS A 205 -9.48 23.25 -1.04
C LYS A 205 -10.87 23.26 -1.63
N GLY A 206 -11.89 23.46 -0.78
CA GLY A 206 -13.28 23.52 -1.23
C GLY A 206 -13.37 24.38 -2.49
N VAL A 207 -14.05 23.88 -3.51
CA VAL A 207 -14.32 24.67 -4.71
C VAL A 207 -15.04 25.92 -4.22
N PRO A 208 -14.52 27.14 -4.49
CA PRO A 208 -15.22 28.37 -4.15
C PRO A 208 -16.65 28.40 -4.69
#